data_AF-A0A4Q1UTU3-F1
#
_entry.id   AF-A0A4Q1UTU3-F1
#
_cell.length_a   1.000
_cell.length_b   1.000
_cell.length_c   1.000
_cell.angle_alpha   90.00
_cell.angle_beta   90.00
_cell.angle_gamma   90.00
#
_symmetry.space_group_name_H-M   'P 1'
#
loop_
_entity.id
_entity.type
_entity.pdbx_description
1 polymer ?
#
loop_
_entity_poly.entity_id
_entity_poly.type
_entity_poly.pdbx_seq_one_letter_code
_entity_poly.pdbx_strand_id
1 'polypeptide(L)'
;MAVLLRNTFKAWIDRAPGAPPKLVMTGNVRVPTNGWQARLTKRSPQGINPKILILDVNTEHPGGVGQEEITTIPLRYEESPPQDEYGQVMIANGRGEIVVCVGRTL
;
A
#
# COMPACT_ATOMS: atom_id res chain seq x y z
N MET A 1 -4.60 -16.24 2.08
CA MET A 1 -3.60 -15.16 2.30
C MET A 1 -3.54 -14.25 1.09
N ALA A 2 -3.16 -12.98 1.26
CA ALA A 2 -3.04 -12.04 0.15
C ALA A 2 -1.69 -12.12 -0.60
N VAL A 3 -1.73 -12.05 -1.92
CA VAL A 3 -0.58 -11.98 -2.82
C VAL A 3 -0.47 -10.56 -3.40
N LEU A 4 0.70 -9.94 -3.30
CA LEU A 4 0.98 -8.62 -3.90
C LEU A 4 1.05 -8.70 -5.42
N LEU A 5 0.24 -7.93 -6.14
CA LEU A 5 0.34 -7.78 -7.59
C LEU A 5 1.37 -6.71 -7.95
N ARG A 6 2.65 -7.10 -7.93
CA ARG A 6 3.80 -6.17 -8.00
C ARG A 6 3.68 -5.06 -9.07
N ASN A 7 3.23 -5.41 -10.27
CA ASN A 7 3.16 -4.49 -11.42
C ASN A 7 2.02 -3.46 -11.34
N THR A 8 1.14 -3.56 -10.33
CA THR A 8 0.04 -2.60 -10.16
C THR A 8 0.35 -1.51 -9.14
N PHE A 9 1.44 -1.66 -8.37
CA PHE A 9 1.80 -0.70 -7.34
C PHE A 9 2.46 0.54 -7.94
N LYS A 10 2.02 1.71 -7.49
CA LYS A 10 2.51 3.03 -7.90
C LYS A 10 2.48 3.97 -6.71
N ALA A 11 3.52 4.79 -6.58
CA ALA A 11 3.59 5.85 -5.59
C ALA A 11 4.00 7.17 -6.26
N TRP A 12 3.39 8.28 -5.87
CA TRP A 12 3.74 9.60 -6.37
C TRP A 12 3.38 10.69 -5.36
N ILE A 13 3.98 11.87 -5.54
CA ILE A 13 3.60 13.08 -4.81
C ILE A 13 2.60 13.87 -5.65
N ASP A 14 1.35 13.92 -5.20
CA ASP A 14 0.33 14.81 -5.73
C ASP A 14 0.56 16.24 -5.20
N ARG A 15 0.65 17.21 -6.12
CA ARG A 15 0.92 18.62 -5.83
C ARG A 15 -0.19 19.47 -6.44
N ALA A 16 -1.30 19.60 -5.71
CA ALA A 16 -2.36 20.52 -6.10
C ALA A 16 -1.99 21.97 -5.74
N PRO A 17 -2.22 22.95 -6.62
CA PRO A 17 -2.04 24.36 -6.29
C PRO A 17 -2.82 24.76 -5.04
N GLY A 18 -2.16 25.43 -4.09
CA GLY A 18 -2.80 25.90 -2.85
C GLY A 18 -3.05 24.84 -1.77
N ALA A 19 -2.62 23.60 -1.97
CA ALA A 19 -2.69 22.53 -0.97
C ALA A 19 -1.30 21.99 -0.59
N PRO A 20 -1.13 21.42 0.63
CA PRO A 20 0.08 20.67 0.96
C PRO A 20 0.32 19.52 -0.03
N PRO A 21 1.59 19.16 -0.31
CA PRO A 21 1.89 17.97 -1.09
C PRO A 21 1.29 16.74 -0.40
N LYS A 22 0.83 15.76 -1.19
CA LYS A 22 0.25 14.52 -0.70
C LYS A 22 0.97 13.33 -1.31
N LEU A 23 1.48 12.42 -0.48
CA LEU A 23 1.93 11.12 -0.97
C LEU A 23 0.69 10.27 -1.25
N VAL A 24 0.61 9.73 -2.46
CA VAL A 24 -0.40 8.75 -2.84
C VAL A 24 0.30 7.44 -3.19
N MET A 25 -0.16 6.35 -2.59
CA MET A 25 0.24 4.98 -2.92
C MET A 25 -1.01 4.18 -3.30
N THR A 26 -0.97 3.50 -4.44
CA THR A 26 -2.02 2.57 -4.88
C THR A 26 -1.41 1.26 -5.32
N GLY A 27 -2.16 0.18 -5.21
CA GLY A 27 -1.77 -1.14 -5.73
C GLY A 27 -2.90 -2.13 -5.60
N ASN A 28 -2.65 -3.40 -5.93
CA ASN A 28 -3.66 -4.45 -5.84
C ASN A 28 -3.10 -5.69 -5.14
N VAL A 29 -3.98 -6.43 -4.46
CA VAL A 29 -3.67 -7.75 -3.91
C VAL A 29 -4.68 -8.78 -4.39
N ARG A 30 -4.26 -10.04 -4.54
CA ARG A 30 -5.16 -11.18 -4.76
C ARG A 30 -5.37 -11.97 -3.49
N VAL A 31 -6.61 -12.35 -3.23
CA VAL A 31 -7.06 -13.15 -2.08
C VAL A 31 -7.76 -14.41 -2.59
N PRO A 32 -7.78 -15.50 -1.80
CA PRO A 32 -8.25 -16.80 -2.29
C PRO A 32 -9.77 -16.91 -2.43
N THR A 33 -10.53 -16.14 -1.66
CA THR A 33 -12.01 -16.20 -1.63
C THR A 33 -12.60 -14.81 -1.70
N ASN A 34 -13.90 -14.74 -1.98
CA ASN A 34 -14.65 -13.50 -1.83
C ASN A 34 -14.77 -13.10 -0.34
N GLY A 35 -15.16 -11.85 -0.08
CA GLY A 35 -15.43 -11.32 1.27
C GLY A 35 -14.21 -10.86 2.07
N TRP A 36 -12.98 -11.10 1.61
CA TRP A 36 -11.77 -10.54 2.23
C TRP A 36 -11.78 -9.02 2.16
N GLN A 37 -11.24 -8.40 3.20
CA GLN A 37 -10.87 -6.99 3.18
C GLN A 37 -9.35 -6.86 3.23
N ALA A 38 -8.82 -5.82 2.59
CA ALA A 38 -7.41 -5.50 2.64
C ALA A 38 -7.20 -3.99 2.68
N ARG A 39 -6.25 -3.53 3.50
CA ARG A 39 -5.88 -2.12 3.60
C ARG A 39 -4.39 -1.95 3.81
N LEU A 40 -3.87 -0.80 3.40
CA LEU A 40 -2.52 -0.36 3.71
C LEU A 40 -2.53 0.41 5.04
N THR A 41 -1.59 0.11 5.92
CA THR A 41 -1.38 0.85 7.17
C THR A 41 0.09 1.21 7.32
N LYS A 42 0.36 2.43 7.79
CA LYS A 42 1.72 2.85 8.14
C LYS A 42 2.25 1.98 9.29
N ARG A 43 3.41 1.37 9.09
CA ARG A 43 4.05 0.54 10.11
C ARG A 43 4.47 1.40 11.32
N SER A 44 4.41 0.83 12.52
CA SER A 44 5.00 1.44 13.72
C SER A 44 5.73 0.36 14.56
N PRO A 45 7.04 0.51 14.83
CA PRO A 45 7.91 1.60 14.38
C PRO A 45 8.24 1.52 12.88
N GLN A 46 8.61 2.66 12.29
CA GLN A 46 9.24 2.69 10.97
C GLN A 46 10.66 2.10 11.02
N GLY A 47 11.27 1.89 9.86
CA GLY A 47 12.66 1.45 9.76
C GLY A 47 13.66 2.55 10.12
N ILE A 48 14.94 2.19 10.18
CA ILE A 48 16.04 3.12 10.52
C ILE A 48 16.20 4.23 9.46
N ASN A 49 15.88 3.95 8.20
CA ASN A 49 15.98 4.93 7.12
C ASN A 49 14.66 5.72 6.99
N PRO A 50 14.63 7.01 7.39
CA PRO A 50 13.41 7.83 7.35
C PRO A 50 12.95 8.16 5.91
N LYS A 51 13.81 7.98 4.91
CA LYS A 51 13.46 8.25 3.49
C LYS A 51 12.69 7.09 2.83
N ILE A 52 12.42 6.01 3.57
CA ILE A 52 11.61 4.86 3.13
C ILE A 52 10.36 4.79 4.00
N LEU A 53 9.18 5.01 3.39
CA LEU A 53 7.92 4.76 4.06
C LEU A 53 7.62 3.25 4.04
N ILE A 54 7.40 2.64 5.20
CA ILE A 54 6.99 1.25 5.31
C ILE A 54 5.49 1.15 5.55
N LEU A 55 4.80 0.44 4.66
CA LEU A 55 3.38 0.12 4.74
C LEU A 55 3.19 -1.40 4.89
N ASP A 56 2.30 -1.78 5.81
CA ASP A 56 1.84 -3.15 5.96
C ASP A 56 0.50 -3.34 5.24
N VAL A 57 0.37 -4.47 4.53
CA VAL A 57 -0.90 -4.96 4.02
C VAL A 57 -1.59 -5.75 5.12
N ASN A 58 -2.61 -5.15 5.70
CA ASN A 58 -3.48 -5.81 6.67
C ASN A 58 -4.68 -6.41 5.95
N THR A 59 -4.88 -7.72 6.13
CA THR A 59 -6.00 -8.45 5.55
C THR A 59 -6.92 -8.98 6.63
N GLU A 60 -8.21 -8.85 6.41
CA GLU A 60 -9.24 -9.41 7.29
C GLU A 60 -10.01 -10.49 6.52
N HIS A 61 -10.04 -11.69 7.09
CA HIS A 61 -10.75 -12.83 6.52
C HIS A 61 -12.23 -12.73 6.87
N PRO A 62 -13.16 -12.89 5.92
CA PRO A 62 -14.58 -13.02 6.24
C PRO A 62 -14.77 -14.26 7.10
N GLY A 63 -15.44 -14.12 8.25
CA GLY A 63 -15.88 -15.30 9.00
C GLY A 63 -16.83 -16.14 8.15
N GLY A 64 -16.67 -17.46 8.15
CA GLY A 64 -17.53 -18.40 7.43
C GLY A 64 -16.89 -19.05 6.19
N VAL A 65 -17.69 -19.81 5.44
CA VAL A 65 -17.26 -20.45 4.19
C VAL A 65 -17.41 -19.43 3.07
N GLY A 66 -16.34 -18.68 2.77
CA GLY A 66 -16.30 -17.85 1.57
C GLY A 66 -16.37 -18.72 0.32
N GLN A 67 -16.95 -18.20 -0.77
CA GLN A 67 -16.88 -18.91 -2.05
C GLN A 67 -15.43 -18.88 -2.55
N GLU A 68 -14.94 -20.02 -3.04
CA GLU A 68 -13.60 -20.18 -3.61
C GLU A 68 -13.47 -19.45 -4.96
N GLU A 69 -13.45 -18.12 -4.88
CA GLU A 69 -13.31 -17.20 -6.00
C GLU A 69 -12.13 -16.25 -5.75
N ILE A 70 -11.10 -16.36 -6.58
CA ILE A 70 -9.91 -15.51 -6.47
C ILE A 70 -10.30 -14.06 -6.74
N THR A 71 -10.30 -13.25 -5.69
CA THR A 71 -10.72 -11.85 -5.75
C THR A 71 -9.50 -10.92 -5.78
N THR A 72 -9.59 -9.82 -6.52
CA THR A 72 -8.57 -8.75 -6.51
C THR A 72 -9.10 -7.56 -5.73
N ILE A 73 -8.35 -7.11 -4.72
CA ILE A 73 -8.73 -5.97 -3.87
C ILE A 73 -7.79 -4.80 -4.17
N PRO A 74 -8.33 -3.63 -4.58
CA PRO A 74 -7.54 -2.42 -4.72
C PRO A 74 -7.15 -1.85 -3.35
N LEU A 75 -5.91 -1.41 -3.25
CA LEU A 75 -5.33 -0.78 -2.07
C LEU A 75 -5.02 0.69 -2.35
N ARG A 76 -5.23 1.53 -1.35
CA ARG A 76 -4.87 2.94 -1.38
C ARG A 76 -4.36 3.39 -0.01
N TYR A 77 -3.31 4.20 -0.03
CA TYR A 77 -2.80 4.93 1.12
C TYR A 77 -2.53 6.38 0.71
N GLU A 78 -2.85 7.32 1.59
CA GLU A 78 -2.58 8.74 1.40
C GLU A 78 -1.98 9.32 2.69
N GLU A 79 -1.02 10.24 2.52
CA GLU A 79 -0.41 10.99 3.62
C GLU A 79 -0.23 12.46 3.20
N SER A 80 -0.85 13.39 3.94
CA SER A 80 -0.90 14.82 3.60
C SER A 80 -0.77 15.69 4.87
N PRO A 81 0.34 16.42 5.06
CA PRO A 81 1.59 16.29 4.31
C PRO A 81 2.31 14.97 4.65
N PRO A 82 3.16 14.44 3.75
CA PRO A 82 4.10 13.38 4.10
C PRO A 82 4.95 13.79 5.30
N GLN A 83 5.14 12.88 6.26
CA GLN A 83 5.99 13.15 7.43
C GLN A 83 7.47 13.33 7.07
N ASP A 84 7.91 12.77 5.94
CA ASP A 84 9.27 12.88 5.43
C ASP A 84 9.27 12.97 3.89
N GLU A 85 10.42 13.34 3.32
CA GLU A 85 10.65 13.30 1.87
C GLU A 85 10.91 11.87 1.40
N TYR A 86 9.87 11.06 1.36
CA TYR A 86 9.98 9.66 0.95
C TYR A 86 10.42 9.55 -0.52
N GLY A 87 11.55 8.88 -0.75
CA GLY A 87 12.01 8.49 -2.09
C GLY A 87 11.46 7.12 -2.50
N GLN A 88 11.08 6.30 -1.51
CA GLN A 88 10.60 4.93 -1.71
C GLN A 88 9.47 4.61 -0.73
N VAL A 89 8.59 3.72 -1.16
CA VAL A 89 7.60 3.07 -0.31
C VAL A 89 7.86 1.57 -0.35
N MET A 90 8.08 0.97 0.80
CA MET A 90 8.20 -0.47 0.99
C MET A 90 6.85 -1.02 1.45
N ILE A 91 6.32 -2.02 0.75
CA ILE A 91 5.03 -2.65 1.04
C ILE A 91 5.28 -4.08 1.47
N ALA A 92 4.93 -4.41 2.70
CA ALA A 92 5.09 -5.75 3.27
C ALA A 92 3.74 -6.43 3.49
N ASN A 93 3.67 -7.75 3.29
CA ASN A 93 2.47 -8.56 3.57
C ASN A 93 2.75 -9.76 4.49
N GLY A 94 3.83 -9.70 5.27
CA GLY A 94 4.28 -10.76 6.18
C GLY A 94 4.97 -11.96 5.51
N ARG A 95 4.86 -12.13 4.18
CA ARG A 95 5.60 -13.17 3.42
C ARG A 95 6.63 -12.63 2.46
N GLY A 96 6.48 -11.37 2.07
CA GLY A 96 7.44 -10.70 1.23
C GLY A 96 7.19 -9.21 1.24
N GLU A 97 8.07 -8.54 0.52
CA GLU A 97 8.03 -7.11 0.34
C GLU A 97 8.28 -6.73 -1.11
N ILE A 98 7.77 -5.56 -1.47
CA ILE A 98 8.11 -4.85 -2.69
C ILE A 98 8.54 -3.44 -2.34
N VAL A 99 9.45 -2.90 -3.13
CA VAL A 99 9.88 -1.51 -3.03
C VAL A 99 9.40 -0.78 -4.28
N VAL A 100 8.74 0.35 -4.07
CA VAL A 100 8.19 1.19 -5.14
C VAL A 100 8.84 2.57 -5.01
N CYS A 101 9.50 3.03 -6.06
CA CYS A 101 10.04 4.38 -6.10
C CYS A 101 8.90 5.39 -6.17
N VAL A 102 8.99 6.46 -5.39
CA VAL A 102 8.04 7.57 -5.46
C VAL A 102 8.33 8.36 -6.74
N GLY A 103 7.42 8.24 -7.71
CA GLY A 103 7.48 9.02 -8.93
C GLY A 103 7.27 10.51 -8.64
N ARG A 104 8.10 11.36 -9.24
CA ARG A 104 7.74 12.77 -9.43
C ARG A 104 6.86 12.80 -10.67
N THR A 105 5.56 13.06 -10.51
CA THR A 105 4.75 13.51 -11.65
C THR A 105 5.43 14.77 -12.20
N LEU A 106 5.87 14.69 -13.45
CA LEU A 106 6.49 15.78 -14.19
C LEU A 106 5.51 16.93 -14.40
#